data_AF-A0A7Y7TGV5-F1
#
_entry.id   AF-A0A7Y7TGV5-F1
#
_cell.length_a   1.000
_cell.length_b   1.000
_cell.length_c   1.000
_cell.angle_alpha   90.00
_cell.angle_beta   90.00
_cell.angle_gamma   90.00
#
_symmetry.space_group_name_H-M   'P 1'
#
loop_
_entity.id
_entity.type
_entity.pdbx_description
1 polymer ?
#
loop_
_entity_poly.entity_id
_entity_poly.type
_entity_poly.pdbx_seq_one_letter_code
_entity_poly.pdbx_strand_id
1 'polypeptide(L)'
;MFADDPAVQGWRYGAYATTPYLPAIEVWRLYRGRADAENRIKELKADFGLDAFNMGDFWATEAALAVTMLAYNLMSLFRQSVMRSRIQHTLSTLHGLVLAIGGRWYGSSGNDRLLLSVPRRKRAWFAGLWANATGPPVLSA
;
A
#
# COMPACT_ATOMS: atom_id res chain seq x y z
N MET A 1 16.75 -22.16 -14.98
CA MET A 1 17.39 -22.51 -16.26
C MET A 1 18.86 -22.93 -16.13
N PHE A 2 19.42 -23.08 -14.91
CA PHE A 2 20.83 -23.52 -14.71
C PHE A 2 21.00 -24.41 -13.47
N ALA A 3 19.96 -25.14 -13.05
CA ALA A 3 19.98 -25.87 -11.77
C ALA A 3 20.94 -27.09 -11.79
N ASP A 4 21.21 -27.66 -12.97
CA ASP A 4 21.89 -28.96 -13.10
C ASP A 4 23.26 -28.87 -13.79
N ASP A 5 23.86 -27.68 -13.94
CA ASP A 5 25.19 -27.53 -14.54
C ASP A 5 26.29 -27.63 -13.45
N PRO A 6 27.15 -28.67 -13.47
CA PRO A 6 28.17 -28.91 -12.45
C PRO A 6 29.22 -27.78 -12.33
N ALA A 7 29.42 -26.99 -13.39
CA ALA A 7 30.37 -25.86 -13.39
C ALA A 7 29.79 -24.60 -12.71
N VAL A 8 28.48 -24.56 -12.49
CA VAL A 8 27.73 -23.39 -11.98
C VAL A 8 27.29 -23.63 -10.52
N GLN A 9 27.51 -24.83 -9.96
CA GLN A 9 27.22 -25.17 -8.57
C GLN A 9 28.07 -24.32 -7.61
N GLY A 10 27.48 -23.24 -7.10
CA GLY A 10 28.07 -22.37 -6.06
C GLY A 10 28.03 -20.88 -6.39
N TRP A 11 27.78 -20.51 -7.65
CA TRP A 11 27.77 -19.10 -8.08
C TRP A 11 26.40 -18.68 -8.59
N ARG A 12 25.87 -17.58 -8.05
CA ARG A 12 24.65 -16.95 -8.55
C ARG A 12 25.03 -15.83 -9.50
N TYR A 13 25.02 -16.11 -10.80
CA TYR A 13 25.24 -15.10 -11.82
C TYR A 13 24.02 -14.17 -11.94
N GLY A 14 24.26 -12.87 -11.97
CA GLY A 14 23.26 -11.85 -12.24
C GLY A 14 23.76 -10.91 -13.32
N ALA A 15 22.96 -10.68 -14.36
CA ALA A 15 23.26 -9.74 -15.42
C ALA A 15 22.25 -8.59 -15.39
N TYR A 16 22.74 -7.37 -15.60
CA TYR A 16 21.92 -6.17 -15.70
C TYR A 16 22.07 -5.58 -17.11
N ALA A 17 20.97 -5.52 -17.85
CA ALA A 17 20.89 -4.77 -19.10
C ALA A 17 20.25 -3.40 -18.78
N THR A 18 20.93 -2.32 -19.15
CA THR A 18 20.49 -0.95 -18.86
C THR A 18 20.70 -0.06 -20.08
N THR A 19 19.76 0.83 -20.35
CA THR A 19 19.85 1.89 -21.35
C THR A 19 20.51 3.17 -20.81
N PRO A 20 20.24 3.64 -19.57
CA PRO A 20 20.88 4.85 -19.06
C PRO A 20 22.38 4.68 -18.79
N TYR A 21 23.15 5.74 -19.10
CA TYR A 21 24.59 5.86 -18.81
C TYR A 21 24.84 6.21 -17.34
N LEU A 22 24.59 5.24 -16.45
CA LEU A 22 24.88 5.35 -15.02
C LEU A 22 26.07 4.46 -14.66
N PRO A 23 26.87 4.82 -13.63
CA PRO A 23 27.88 3.93 -13.07
C PRO A 23 27.27 2.58 -12.68
N ALA A 24 28.01 1.48 -12.86
CA ALA A 24 27.51 0.13 -12.58
C ALA A 24 26.95 -0.04 -11.16
N ILE A 25 27.56 0.65 -10.18
CA ILE A 25 27.09 0.64 -8.78
C ILE A 25 25.73 1.33 -8.61
N GLU A 26 25.45 2.40 -9.37
CA GLU A 26 24.17 3.10 -9.35
C GLU A 26 23.09 2.28 -10.03
N VAL A 27 23.42 1.62 -11.14
CA VAL A 27 22.51 0.64 -11.79
C VAL A 27 22.13 -0.46 -10.81
N TRP A 28 23.11 -0.99 -10.06
CA TRP A 28 22.86 -2.00 -9.03
C TRP A 28 21.99 -1.46 -7.88
N ARG A 29 22.28 -0.25 -7.36
CA ARG A 29 21.48 0.40 -6.31
C ARG A 29 20.04 0.63 -6.75
N LEU A 30 19.84 1.14 -7.96
CA LEU A 30 18.53 1.36 -8.55
C LEU A 30 17.76 0.05 -8.69
N TYR A 31 18.41 -0.99 -9.22
CA TYR A 31 17.77 -2.29 -9.41
C TYR A 31 17.49 -3.00 -8.10
N ARG A 32 18.30 -2.78 -7.05
CA ARG A 32 18.08 -3.33 -5.71
C ARG A 32 16.74 -2.90 -5.12
N GLY A 33 16.27 -1.68 -5.44
CA GLY A 33 14.94 -1.19 -5.04
C GLY A 33 13.76 -1.90 -5.73
N ARG A 34 13.99 -2.74 -6.74
CA ARG A 34 12.94 -3.49 -7.43
C ARG A 34 12.22 -4.49 -6.51
N ALA A 35 12.91 -4.98 -5.48
CA ALA A 35 12.30 -5.86 -4.48
C ALA A 35 11.13 -5.18 -3.75
N ASP A 36 11.22 -3.87 -3.52
CA ASP A 36 10.15 -3.11 -2.88
C ASP A 36 8.93 -2.96 -3.79
N ALA A 37 9.16 -2.78 -5.09
CA ALA A 37 8.10 -2.76 -6.10
C ALA A 37 7.39 -4.13 -6.21
N GLU A 38 8.15 -5.24 -6.17
CA GLU A 38 7.57 -6.58 -6.17
C GLU A 38 6.74 -6.84 -4.92
N ASN A 39 7.20 -6.40 -3.74
CA ASN A 39 6.43 -6.48 -2.52
C ASN A 39 5.14 -5.65 -2.60
N ARG A 40 5.19 -4.44 -3.19
CA ARG A 40 4.02 -3.60 -3.47
C ARG A 40 3.00 -4.31 -4.35
N ILE A 41 3.44 -4.98 -5.40
CA ILE A 41 2.57 -5.72 -6.33
C ILE A 41 1.95 -6.95 -5.64
N LYS A 42 2.73 -7.67 -4.82
CA LYS A 42 2.22 -8.80 -4.03
C LYS A 42 1.18 -8.36 -3.01
N GLU A 43 1.41 -7.23 -2.35
CA GLU A 43 0.45 -6.62 -1.43
C GLU A 43 -0.83 -6.23 -2.17
N LEU A 44 -0.70 -5.53 -3.30
CA LEU A 44 -1.84 -5.14 -4.13
C LEU A 44 -2.68 -6.36 -4.57
N LYS A 45 -2.02 -7.45 -4.95
CA LYS A 45 -2.67 -8.71 -5.32
C LYS A 45 -3.39 -9.36 -4.14
N ALA A 46 -2.76 -9.42 -2.98
CA ALA A 46 -3.32 -10.06 -1.79
C ALA A 46 -4.46 -9.24 -1.14
N ASP A 47 -4.29 -7.92 -1.04
CA ASP A 47 -5.21 -7.04 -0.31
C ASP A 47 -6.35 -6.52 -1.18
N PHE A 48 -6.10 -6.28 -2.47
CA PHE A 48 -7.09 -5.69 -3.39
C PHE A 48 -7.60 -6.66 -4.46
N GLY A 49 -7.23 -7.94 -4.37
CA GLY A 49 -7.82 -9.00 -5.19
C GLY A 49 -7.50 -8.88 -6.69
N LEU A 50 -6.27 -8.46 -7.03
CA LEU A 50 -5.88 -8.35 -8.45
C LEU A 50 -6.04 -9.65 -9.25
N ASP A 51 -6.04 -10.79 -8.57
CA ASP A 51 -6.24 -12.10 -9.19
C ASP A 51 -7.68 -12.33 -9.72
N ALA A 52 -8.64 -11.51 -9.30
CA ALA A 52 -10.05 -11.65 -9.68
C ALA A 52 -10.48 -10.72 -10.83
N PHE A 53 -9.65 -9.76 -11.26
CA PHE A 53 -10.00 -8.85 -12.36
C PHE A 53 -9.69 -9.48 -13.72
N ASN A 54 -10.57 -10.37 -14.16
CA ASN A 54 -10.69 -10.66 -15.58
C ASN A 54 -12.11 -10.28 -16.03
N MET A 55 -12.33 -8.97 -16.21
CA MET A 55 -13.59 -8.50 -16.75
C MET A 55 -13.64 -8.87 -18.25
N GLY A 56 -14.82 -9.14 -18.78
CA GLY A 56 -15.00 -9.57 -20.19
C GLY A 56 -14.60 -8.53 -21.25
N ASP A 57 -14.11 -7.35 -20.83
CA ASP A 57 -13.64 -6.28 -21.70
C ASP A 57 -12.32 -5.69 -21.15
N PHE A 58 -11.44 -5.29 -22.06
CA PHE A 58 -10.13 -4.70 -21.75
C PHE A 58 -10.29 -3.38 -20.98
N TRP A 59 -11.18 -2.49 -21.47
CA TRP A 59 -11.39 -1.18 -20.85
C TRP A 59 -11.99 -1.28 -19.44
N ALA A 60 -12.87 -2.26 -19.23
CA ALA A 60 -13.42 -2.54 -17.92
C ALA A 60 -12.34 -3.00 -16.94
N THR A 61 -11.45 -3.89 -17.40
CA THR A 61 -10.31 -4.36 -16.60
C THR A 61 -9.31 -3.24 -16.30
N GLU A 62 -9.01 -2.37 -17.28
CA GLU A 62 -8.13 -1.21 -17.09
C GLU A 62 -8.72 -0.22 -16.08
N ALA A 63 -10.00 0.11 -16.18
CA ALA A 63 -10.68 0.98 -15.24
C ALA A 63 -10.67 0.38 -13.81
N ALA A 64 -10.93 -0.92 -13.69
CA ALA A 64 -10.87 -1.62 -12.40
C ALA A 64 -9.45 -1.59 -11.80
N LEU A 65 -8.43 -1.80 -12.63
CA LEU A 65 -7.02 -1.70 -12.22
C LEU A 65 -6.67 -0.28 -11.77
N ALA A 66 -7.12 0.75 -12.49
CA ALA A 66 -6.86 2.15 -12.16
C ALA A 66 -7.51 2.55 -10.83
N VAL A 67 -8.77 2.17 -10.58
CA VAL A 67 -9.44 2.41 -9.31
C VAL A 67 -8.76 1.66 -8.17
N THR A 68 -8.32 0.44 -8.42
CA THR A 68 -7.56 -0.37 -7.44
C THR A 68 -6.23 0.30 -7.07
N MET A 69 -5.48 0.80 -8.06
CA MET A 69 -4.25 1.55 -7.84
C MET A 69 -4.49 2.85 -7.06
N LEU A 70 -5.57 3.58 -7.35
CA LEU A 70 -5.95 4.77 -6.59
C LEU A 70 -6.27 4.43 -5.13
N ALA A 71 -7.06 3.38 -4.89
CA ALA A 71 -7.41 2.92 -3.55
C ALA A 71 -6.17 2.48 -2.75
N TYR A 72 -5.23 1.80 -3.40
CA TYR A 72 -3.94 1.45 -2.80
C TYR A 72 -3.15 2.68 -2.37
N ASN A 73 -3.00 3.66 -3.26
CA ASN A 73 -2.27 4.90 -2.97
C ASN A 73 -2.92 5.66 -1.80
N LEU A 74 -4.25 5.77 -1.80
CA LEU A 74 -4.99 6.40 -0.72
C LEU A 74 -4.77 5.69 0.61
N MET A 75 -4.81 4.35 0.62
CA MET A 75 -4.56 3.57 1.82
C MET A 75 -3.11 3.69 2.29
N SER A 76 -2.14 3.74 1.37
CA SER A 76 -0.74 3.95 1.69
C SER A 76 -0.51 5.32 2.36
N LEU A 77 -1.15 6.36 1.84
CA LEU A 77 -1.13 7.70 2.44
C LEU A 77 -1.80 7.70 3.82
N PHE A 78 -2.94 7.02 3.98
CA PHE A 78 -3.62 6.90 5.27
C PHE A 78 -2.73 6.23 6.33
N ARG A 79 -2.00 5.17 5.97
CA ARG A 79 -1.03 4.52 6.87
C ARG A 79 0.07 5.47 7.31
N GLN A 80 0.65 6.21 6.38
CA GLN A 80 1.77 7.12 6.68
C GLN A 80 1.33 8.34 7.49
N SER A 81 0.21 8.96 7.14
CA SER A 81 -0.25 10.23 7.73
C SER A 81 -1.00 10.05 9.04
N VAL A 82 -1.97 9.13 9.09
CA VAL A 82 -2.92 9.01 10.21
C VAL A 82 -2.42 8.03 11.26
N MET A 83 -1.86 6.90 10.81
CA MET A 83 -1.50 5.80 11.70
C MET A 83 -0.06 5.88 12.17
N ARG A 84 0.84 6.49 11.38
CA ARG A 84 2.28 6.66 11.67
C ARG A 84 2.95 5.38 12.18
N SER A 85 2.44 4.23 11.74
CA SER A 85 2.92 2.92 12.17
C SER A 85 4.07 2.49 11.27
N ARG A 86 5.13 1.94 11.86
CA ARG A 86 6.20 1.25 11.12
C ARG A 86 5.74 -0.10 10.56
N ILE A 87 4.58 -0.59 10.99
CA ILE A 87 4.03 -1.89 10.58
C ILE A 87 3.04 -1.66 9.44
N GLN A 88 3.29 -2.34 8.31
CA GLN A 88 2.38 -2.38 7.17
C GLN A 88 1.19 -3.28 7.51
N HIS A 89 0.15 -2.72 8.10
CA HIS A 89 -1.10 -3.43 8.37
C HIS A 89 -1.84 -3.73 7.06
N THR A 90 -2.27 -4.97 6.86
CA THR A 90 -3.07 -5.37 5.69
C THR A 90 -4.35 -4.55 5.57
N LEU A 91 -4.86 -4.40 4.34
CA LEU A 91 -6.12 -3.70 4.09
C LEU A 91 -7.28 -4.26 4.94
N SER A 92 -7.36 -5.58 5.09
CA SER A 92 -8.37 -6.25 5.93
C SER A 92 -8.33 -5.80 7.38
N THR A 93 -7.13 -5.62 7.93
CA THR A 93 -6.92 -5.14 9.31
C THR A 93 -7.34 -3.68 9.44
N LEU A 94 -7.00 -2.84 8.46
CA LEU A 94 -7.38 -1.42 8.45
C LEU A 94 -8.88 -1.22 8.29
N HIS A 95 -9.49 -2.03 7.42
CA HIS A 95 -10.93 -2.06 7.26
C HIS A 95 -11.62 -2.38 8.59
N GLY A 96 -11.20 -3.44 9.30
CA GLY A 96 -11.78 -3.81 10.59
C GLY A 96 -11.51 -2.81 11.72
N LEU A 97 -10.39 -2.07 11.67
CA LEU A 97 -10.00 -1.12 12.72
C LEU A 97 -10.68 0.24 12.58
N VAL A 98 -10.83 0.74 11.34
CA VAL A 98 -11.23 2.13 11.08
C VAL A 98 -12.51 2.23 10.28
N LEU A 99 -12.68 1.41 9.23
CA LEU A 99 -13.78 1.55 8.27
C LEU A 99 -15.04 0.78 8.68
N ALA A 100 -14.90 -0.29 9.46
CA ALA A 100 -16.01 -1.10 9.97
C ALA A 100 -16.76 -0.44 11.15
N ILE A 101 -16.53 0.84 11.42
CA ILE A 101 -17.20 1.58 12.50
C ILE A 101 -18.45 2.25 11.93
N GLY A 102 -19.62 1.81 12.39
CA GLY A 102 -20.89 2.43 12.02
C GLY A 102 -20.91 3.92 12.40
N GLY A 103 -21.22 4.77 11.44
CA GLY A 103 -21.28 6.22 11.60
C GLY A 103 -22.62 6.80 11.15
N ARG A 104 -23.08 7.85 11.82
CA ARG A 104 -24.21 8.67 11.37
C ARG A 104 -23.71 10.09 11.13
N TRP A 105 -23.95 10.58 9.91
CA TRP A 105 -23.75 11.98 9.60
C TRP A 105 -24.91 12.81 10.14
N TYR A 106 -24.60 13.89 10.83
CA TYR A 106 -25.56 14.90 11.26
C TYR A 106 -25.14 16.23 10.63
N GLY A 107 -25.84 16.63 9.57
CA GLY A 107 -25.62 17.90 8.90
C GLY A 107 -26.56 18.96 9.45
N SER A 108 -25.98 20.07 9.93
CA SER A 108 -26.72 21.29 10.25
C SER A 108 -25.87 22.46 9.79
N SER A 109 -26.50 23.53 9.28
CA SER A 109 -25.81 24.71 8.73
C SER A 109 -24.73 25.23 9.69
N GLY A 110 -23.46 24.91 9.40
CA GLY A 110 -22.28 25.31 10.19
C GLY A 110 -21.81 24.32 11.28
N ASN A 111 -22.42 23.14 11.42
CA ASN A 111 -22.05 22.16 12.45
C ASN A 111 -22.25 20.73 11.96
N ASP A 112 -21.48 20.36 10.93
CA ASP A 112 -21.42 19.00 10.42
C ASP A 112 -20.68 18.11 11.42
N ARG A 113 -21.41 17.12 11.96
CA ARG A 113 -20.87 16.17 12.94
C ARG A 113 -21.02 14.75 12.43
N LEU A 114 -19.90 14.04 12.35
CA LEU A 114 -19.88 12.61 12.13
C LEU A 114 -19.89 11.89 13.49
N LEU A 115 -21.01 11.25 13.82
CA LEU A 115 -21.16 10.45 15.04
C LEU A 115 -20.72 9.01 14.75
N LEU A 116 -19.68 8.53 15.42
CA LEU A 116 -19.15 7.18 15.23
C LEU A 116 -19.47 6.28 16.43
N SER A 117 -19.93 5.06 16.18
CA SER A 117 -20.21 4.03 17.19
C SER A 117 -18.91 3.32 17.63
N VAL A 118 -17.98 4.07 18.21
CA VAL A 118 -16.69 3.54 18.69
C VAL A 118 -16.85 2.95 20.10
N PRO A 119 -16.45 1.68 20.34
CA PRO A 119 -16.39 1.08 21.67
C PRO A 119 -15.55 1.92 22.62
N ARG A 120 -15.98 2.09 23.89
CA ARG A 120 -15.32 2.98 24.87
C ARG A 120 -13.81 2.75 24.99
N ARG A 121 -13.37 1.48 24.97
CA ARG A 121 -11.95 1.09 25.03
C ARG A 121 -11.12 1.57 23.85
N LYS A 122 -11.71 1.73 22.67
CA LYS A 122 -11.02 2.14 21.42
C LYS A 122 -11.07 3.65 21.16
N ARG A 123 -11.84 4.43 21.93
CA ARG A 123 -12.04 5.88 21.69
C ARG A 123 -10.76 6.70 21.82
N ALA A 124 -9.95 6.45 22.86
CA ALA A 124 -8.70 7.17 23.07
C ALA A 124 -7.72 6.92 21.92
N TRP A 125 -7.60 5.66 21.48
CA TRP A 125 -6.80 5.29 20.32
C TRP A 125 -7.31 5.96 19.03
N PHE A 126 -8.62 5.91 18.79
CA PHE A 126 -9.23 6.48 17.58
C PHE A 126 -9.12 8.01 17.56
N ALA A 127 -9.26 8.69 18.70
CA ALA A 127 -9.02 10.13 18.80
C ALA A 127 -7.54 10.48 18.53
N GLY A 128 -6.61 9.65 19.00
CA GLY A 128 -5.18 9.81 18.74
C GLY A 128 -4.80 9.71 17.26
N LEU A 129 -5.49 8.87 16.48
CA LEU A 129 -5.30 8.79 15.02
C LEU A 129 -5.53 10.14 14.34
N TRP A 130 -6.62 10.82 14.67
CA TRP A 130 -6.97 12.10 14.05
C TRP A 130 -6.09 13.25 14.55
N ALA A 131 -5.61 13.19 15.79
CA ALA A 131 -4.61 14.13 16.30
C ALA A 131 -3.27 14.02 15.54
N ASN A 132 -2.94 12.85 15.01
CA ASN A 132 -1.76 12.67 14.15
C ASN A 132 -1.96 13.23 12.73
N ALA A 133 -3.20 13.22 12.24
CA ALA A 133 -3.55 13.66 10.89
C ALA A 133 -3.48 15.20 10.70
N THR A 134 -3.56 15.98 11.79
CA THR A 134 -3.42 17.44 11.76
C THR A 134 -1.97 17.92 11.70
N GLY A 135 -0.97 17.04 11.88
CA GLY A 135 0.45 17.36 11.69
C GLY A 135 0.95 16.99 10.29
N PRO A 136 2.04 17.59 9.78
CA PRO A 136 2.59 17.27 8.46
C PRO A 136 2.96 15.77 8.37
N PRO A 137 2.75 15.12 7.21
CA PRO A 137 3.05 13.71 7.03
C PRO A 137 4.56 13.46 7.17
N VAL A 138 4.93 12.44 7.94
CA VAL A 138 6.31 11.98 8.02
C VAL A 138 6.57 11.09 6.81
N LEU A 139 7.14 11.67 5.75
CA LEU A 139 7.62 10.91 4.60
C LEU A 139 8.88 10.15 5.05
N SER A 140 8.74 8.86 5.32
CA SER A 140 9.92 7.99 5.47
C SER A 140 10.56 7.82 4.10
N ALA A 141 11.68 8.51 3.89
CA ALA A 141 12.57 8.31 2.76
C ALA A 141 13.23 6.92 2.79
#